data_AF-A0A1X9SLY1-F1
#
_entry.id   AF-A0A1X9SLY1-F1
#
_cell.length_a   1.000
_cell.length_b   1.000
_cell.length_c   1.000
_cell.angle_alpha   90.00
_cell.angle_beta   90.00
_cell.angle_gamma   90.00
#
_symmetry.space_group_name_H-M   'P 1'
#
loop_
_entity.id
_entity.type
_entity.pdbx_description
1 polymer ?
#
loop_
_entity_poly.entity_id
_entity_poly.type
_entity_poly.pdbx_seq_one_letter_code
_entity_poly.pdbx_strand_id
1 'polypeptide(L)'
;MFKFFNCFILTVIILALTGCTKATVKVTPSIEKQSFNEQIIYAKFDSNKTYMKKYLPSNVIIKDDAPINVEYYFVHNIAQASAEMDFAHQLFNPFAIFGASIGDKTLQLGASLRFFNENGQLVIAALCNSNQDRNVFSQGNLTKLRKLCIPEIQKNLQQQINIKFEKGEFNVFK
;
A
#
# COMPACT_ATOMS: atom_id res chain seq x y z
N MET A 1 44.22 -24.33 19.82
CA MET A 1 43.50 -23.63 18.73
C MET A 1 41.97 -23.75 18.83
N PHE A 2 41.35 -23.66 20.03
CA PHE A 2 39.90 -23.87 20.18
C PHE A 2 39.09 -22.63 20.60
N LYS A 3 39.74 -21.49 20.89
CA LYS A 3 39.03 -20.26 21.34
C LYS A 3 38.47 -19.40 20.19
N PHE A 4 39.01 -19.51 18.98
CA PHE A 4 38.56 -18.71 17.83
C PHE A 4 37.31 -19.28 17.14
N PHE A 5 37.06 -20.60 17.26
CA PHE A 5 35.91 -21.25 16.62
C PHE A 5 34.57 -20.89 17.28
N ASN A 6 34.56 -20.69 18.60
CA ASN A 6 33.33 -20.35 19.33
C ASN A 6 32.81 -18.93 19.05
N CYS A 7 33.70 -17.96 18.77
CA CYS A 7 33.25 -16.62 18.37
C CYS A 7 32.63 -16.61 16.98
N PHE A 8 33.20 -17.36 16.03
CA PHE A 8 32.73 -17.37 14.64
C PHE A 8 31.33 -17.98 14.48
N ILE A 9 31.02 -19.02 15.27
CA ILE A 9 29.70 -19.64 15.29
C ILE A 9 28.65 -18.69 15.89
N LEU A 10 29.02 -17.90 16.91
CA LEU A 10 28.11 -16.96 17.54
C LEU A 10 27.73 -15.79 16.61
N THR A 11 28.67 -15.26 15.83
CA THR A 11 28.39 -14.16 14.89
C THR A 11 27.55 -14.59 13.69
N VAL A 12 27.72 -15.82 13.21
CA VAL A 12 26.90 -16.38 12.11
C VAL A 12 25.45 -16.63 12.58
N ILE A 13 25.25 -17.06 13.83
CA ILE A 13 23.92 -17.23 14.43
C ILE A 13 23.22 -15.88 14.62
N ILE A 14 23.94 -14.84 15.06
CA ILE A 14 23.36 -13.49 15.24
C ILE A 14 22.95 -12.86 13.90
N LEU A 15 23.71 -13.07 12.81
CA LEU A 15 23.35 -12.56 11.48
C LEU A 15 22.20 -13.33 10.82
N ALA A 16 22.00 -14.61 11.15
CA ALA A 16 20.89 -15.41 10.62
C ALA A 16 19.54 -15.12 11.32
N LEU A 17 19.55 -14.49 12.49
CA LEU A 17 18.37 -14.25 13.33
C LEU A 17 17.73 -12.87 13.15
N THR A 18 18.27 -11.99 12.29
CA THR A 18 17.52 -10.80 11.83
C THR A 18 16.54 -11.22 10.74
N GLY A 19 15.54 -12.02 11.14
CA GLY A 19 14.34 -12.26 10.34
C GLY A 19 13.59 -10.94 10.15
N CYS A 20 14.02 -10.16 9.16
CA CYS A 20 13.28 -9.01 8.66
C CYS A 20 11.97 -9.56 8.08
N THR A 21 10.91 -9.59 8.89
CA THR A 21 9.55 -9.89 8.46
C THR A 21 9.23 -9.01 7.26
N LYS A 22 9.23 -9.57 6.05
CA LYS A 22 9.09 -8.82 4.81
C LYS A 22 7.60 -8.70 4.52
N ALA A 23 7.08 -7.48 4.52
CA ALA A 23 5.71 -7.25 4.12
C ALA A 23 5.55 -7.53 2.61
N THR A 24 4.54 -8.32 2.25
CA THR A 24 4.12 -8.49 0.86
C THR A 24 3.00 -7.50 0.54
N VAL A 25 3.01 -6.93 -0.67
CA VAL A 25 2.03 -5.95 -1.12
C VAL A 25 1.49 -6.37 -2.49
N LYS A 26 0.17 -6.37 -2.64
CA LYS A 26 -0.52 -6.63 -3.90
C LYS A 26 -1.56 -5.54 -4.13
N VAL A 27 -1.61 -4.95 -5.33
CA VAL A 27 -2.60 -3.94 -5.69
C VAL A 27 -3.50 -4.44 -6.83
N THR A 28 -4.78 -4.12 -6.74
CA THR A 28 -5.83 -4.47 -7.71
C THR A 28 -6.54 -3.20 -8.17
N PRO A 29 -6.87 -3.03 -9.46
CA PRO A 29 -6.63 -3.95 -10.58
C PRO A 29 -5.14 -4.13 -10.89
N SER A 30 -4.76 -5.31 -11.38
CA SER A 30 -3.42 -5.52 -11.94
C SER A 30 -3.33 -4.76 -13.27
N ILE A 31 -2.28 -3.97 -13.46
CA ILE A 31 -2.09 -3.18 -14.67
C ILE A 31 -0.84 -3.70 -15.39
N GLU A 32 -1.06 -4.39 -16.50
CA GLU A 32 -0.01 -5.06 -17.27
C GLU A 32 0.76 -4.08 -18.17
N LYS A 33 0.14 -2.96 -18.55
CA LYS A 33 0.74 -1.93 -19.41
C LYS A 33 1.25 -0.75 -18.59
N GLN A 34 2.57 -0.52 -18.63
CA GLN A 34 3.14 0.77 -18.26
C GLN A 34 3.04 1.71 -19.46
N SER A 35 2.12 2.68 -19.38
CA SER A 35 2.15 3.81 -20.31
C SER A 35 3.28 4.75 -19.88
N PHE A 36 4.23 5.01 -20.78
CA PHE A 36 5.41 5.83 -20.52
C PHE A 36 5.13 7.34 -20.59
N ASN A 37 3.99 7.74 -21.19
CA ASN A 37 3.58 9.13 -21.26
C ASN A 37 2.57 9.44 -20.16
N GLU A 38 3.02 10.14 -19.12
CA GLU A 38 2.16 10.60 -18.04
C GLU A 38 1.19 11.68 -18.56
N GLN A 39 -0.10 11.34 -18.63
CA GLN A 39 -1.13 12.30 -19.00
C GLN A 39 -1.49 13.15 -17.78
N ILE A 40 -1.23 14.45 -17.88
CA ILE A 40 -1.49 15.42 -16.81
C ILE A 40 -2.95 15.86 -16.85
N ILE A 41 -3.65 15.73 -15.72
CA ILE A 41 -4.99 16.26 -15.50
C ILE A 41 -4.88 17.52 -14.65
N TYR A 42 -5.49 18.61 -15.10
CA TYR A 42 -5.77 19.77 -14.27
C TYR A 42 -7.20 19.64 -13.73
N ALA A 43 -7.35 19.63 -12.41
CA ALA A 43 -8.65 19.50 -11.77
C ALA A 43 -8.78 20.38 -10.53
N LYS A 44 -10.00 20.79 -10.20
CA LYS A 44 -10.33 21.46 -8.95
C LYS A 44 -10.62 20.42 -7.89
N PHE A 45 -9.99 20.52 -6.73
CA PHE A 45 -10.21 19.55 -5.65
C PHE A 45 -11.51 19.86 -4.92
N ASP A 46 -12.53 19.05 -5.14
CA ASP A 46 -13.88 19.26 -4.60
C ASP A 46 -14.13 18.33 -3.40
N SER A 47 -13.40 18.55 -2.32
CA SER A 47 -13.61 17.80 -1.07
C SER A 47 -13.24 18.63 0.15
N ASN A 48 -14.10 18.56 1.18
CA ASN A 48 -13.84 19.14 2.49
C ASN A 48 -12.59 18.56 3.19
N LYS A 49 -12.06 17.42 2.69
CA LYS A 49 -10.87 16.75 3.21
C LYS A 49 -9.61 17.21 2.49
N THR A 50 -9.25 18.49 2.60
CA THR A 50 -8.07 19.08 1.90
C THR A 50 -6.76 18.34 2.16
N TYR A 51 -6.59 17.70 3.32
CA TYR A 51 -5.43 16.88 3.66
C TYR A 51 -5.26 15.63 2.75
N MET A 52 -6.29 15.26 1.98
CA MET A 52 -6.24 14.18 1.00
C MET A 52 -5.49 14.54 -0.28
N LYS A 53 -5.29 15.85 -0.56
CA LYS A 53 -4.54 16.31 -1.75
C LYS A 53 -3.15 15.67 -1.87
N LYS A 54 -2.48 15.45 -0.75
CA LYS A 54 -1.13 14.83 -0.72
C LYS A 54 -1.09 13.36 -1.14
N TYR A 55 -2.24 12.71 -1.24
CA TYR A 55 -2.38 11.31 -1.63
C TYR A 55 -2.90 11.13 -3.05
N LEU A 56 -3.06 12.23 -3.80
CA LEU A 56 -3.43 12.17 -5.21
C LEU A 56 -2.31 11.52 -6.03
N PRO A 57 -2.64 10.88 -7.16
CA PRO A 57 -1.65 10.51 -8.16
C PRO A 57 -0.86 11.72 -8.65
N SER A 58 0.42 11.54 -8.99
CA SER A 58 1.33 12.63 -9.41
C SER A 58 0.87 13.38 -10.66
N ASN A 59 0.10 12.72 -11.52
CA ASN A 59 -0.42 13.28 -12.75
C ASN A 59 -1.76 14.03 -12.57
N VAL A 60 -2.24 14.23 -11.34
CA VAL A 60 -3.40 15.07 -11.02
C VAL A 60 -2.91 16.36 -10.36
N ILE A 61 -2.97 17.46 -11.11
CA ILE A 61 -2.55 18.79 -10.66
C ILE A 61 -3.78 19.59 -10.26
N ILE A 62 -3.78 20.09 -9.01
CA ILE A 62 -4.90 20.88 -8.50
C ILE A 62 -4.79 22.34 -8.96
N LYS A 63 -5.84 22.84 -9.60
CA LYS A 63 -6.03 24.24 -10.00
C LYS A 63 -7.46 24.68 -9.74
N ASP A 64 -7.65 25.89 -9.21
CA ASP A 64 -8.97 26.38 -8.80
C ASP A 64 -9.87 26.75 -10.00
N ASP A 65 -9.27 27.05 -11.15
CA ASP A 65 -9.91 27.41 -12.42
C ASP A 65 -10.11 26.21 -13.37
N ALA A 66 -9.78 24.99 -12.94
CA ALA A 66 -9.90 23.82 -13.79
C ALA A 66 -11.37 23.45 -14.07
N PRO A 67 -11.71 23.01 -15.31
CA PRO A 67 -13.08 22.68 -15.70
C PRO A 67 -13.57 21.32 -15.18
N ILE A 68 -12.69 20.53 -14.59
CA ILE A 68 -13.00 19.19 -14.06
C ILE A 68 -12.79 19.24 -12.54
N ASN A 69 -13.77 18.76 -11.78
CA ASN A 69 -13.63 18.54 -10.35
C ASN A 69 -13.06 17.15 -10.07
N VAL A 70 -12.32 17.02 -8.98
CA VAL A 70 -11.78 15.75 -8.50
C VAL A 70 -12.05 15.55 -7.01
N GLU A 71 -12.54 14.36 -6.68
CA GLU A 71 -12.76 13.86 -5.33
C GLU A 71 -11.85 12.66 -5.08
N TYR A 72 -11.22 12.60 -3.91
CA TYR A 72 -10.39 11.46 -3.49
C TYR A 72 -10.68 11.04 -2.05
N TYR A 73 -10.86 9.74 -1.84
CA TYR A 73 -11.07 9.18 -0.51
C TYR A 73 -10.58 7.73 -0.39
N PHE A 74 -10.19 7.35 0.83
CA PHE A 74 -9.94 5.95 1.19
C PHE A 74 -11.25 5.26 1.57
N VAL A 75 -11.51 4.08 1.00
CA VAL A 75 -12.80 3.36 1.07
C VAL A 75 -12.78 2.20 2.07
N HIS A 76 -11.67 1.49 2.18
CA HIS A 76 -11.55 0.28 3.00
C HIS A 76 -10.28 0.34 3.85
N ASN A 77 -10.37 0.00 5.13
CA ASN A 77 -9.22 -0.11 6.04
C ASN A 77 -9.48 -1.31 6.96
N ILE A 78 -9.42 -2.51 6.39
CA ILE A 78 -9.63 -3.73 7.16
C ILE A 78 -8.26 -4.21 7.62
N ALA A 79 -8.07 -4.23 8.94
CA ALA A 79 -6.89 -4.82 9.56
C ALA A 79 -7.33 -6.12 10.25
N GLN A 80 -6.82 -7.25 9.78
CA GLN A 80 -7.03 -8.52 10.45
C GLN A 80 -5.67 -9.01 10.97
N ALA A 81 -5.64 -9.44 12.21
CA ALA A 81 -4.55 -10.23 12.74
C ALA A 81 -5.08 -11.66 12.81
N SER A 82 -4.46 -12.59 12.09
CA SER A 82 -4.71 -14.00 12.37
C SER A 82 -3.96 -14.36 13.65
N ALA A 83 -4.66 -14.87 14.66
CA ALA A 83 -4.08 -15.56 15.80
C ALA A 83 -5.18 -16.24 16.63
N GLU A 84 -5.08 -17.56 16.80
CA GLU A 84 -5.80 -18.30 17.85
C GLU A 84 -4.88 -19.30 18.57
N MET A 85 -3.61 -18.94 18.79
CA MET A 85 -2.82 -19.61 19.83
C MET A 85 -2.23 -18.55 20.74
N ASP A 86 -2.58 -18.68 22.02
CA ASP A 86 -2.27 -17.76 23.10
C ASP A 86 -0.78 -17.39 23.07
N PHE A 87 -0.45 -16.09 23.14
CA PHE A 87 0.93 -15.60 23.11
C PHE A 87 1.80 -16.29 24.18
N ALA A 88 1.17 -16.66 25.30
CA ALA A 88 1.77 -17.46 26.36
C ALA A 88 2.29 -18.83 25.87
N HIS A 89 1.57 -19.54 25.00
CA HIS A 89 2.00 -20.84 24.47
C HIS A 89 3.16 -20.72 23.47
N GLN A 90 3.23 -19.61 22.74
CA GLN A 90 4.28 -19.39 21.75
C GLN A 90 5.62 -18.96 22.37
N LEU A 91 5.62 -18.37 23.56
CA LEU A 91 6.85 -18.10 24.34
C LEU A 91 7.59 -19.38 24.74
N PHE A 92 6.92 -20.53 24.75
CA PHE A 92 7.54 -21.83 25.01
C PHE A 92 7.95 -22.57 23.73
N ASN A 93 7.63 -22.04 22.54
CA ASN A 93 8.16 -22.56 21.29
C ASN A 93 9.55 -21.95 21.05
N PRO A 94 10.64 -22.73 21.14
CA PRO A 94 11.99 -22.20 20.99
C PRO A 94 12.18 -21.49 19.64
N PHE A 95 11.54 -21.97 18.56
CA PHE A 95 11.63 -21.31 17.24
C PHE A 95 10.99 -19.92 17.22
N ALA A 96 9.91 -19.70 17.98
CA ALA A 96 9.25 -18.41 18.07
C ALA A 96 10.11 -17.37 18.82
N ILE A 97 10.87 -17.80 19.84
CA ILE A 97 11.88 -16.98 20.54
C ILE A 97 13.10 -16.68 19.63
N PHE A 98 13.33 -17.49 18.60
CA PHE A 98 14.34 -17.22 17.57
C PHE A 98 13.77 -16.51 16.33
N GLY A 99 12.58 -15.91 16.44
CA GLY A 99 12.04 -15.00 15.43
C GLY A 99 11.21 -15.67 14.32
N ALA A 100 10.88 -16.95 14.45
CA ALA A 100 9.94 -17.63 13.55
C ALA A 100 8.57 -16.94 13.52
N SER A 101 7.90 -17.02 12.37
CA SER A 101 6.57 -16.42 12.22
C SER A 101 5.56 -17.11 13.15
N ILE A 102 4.74 -16.30 13.81
CA ILE A 102 3.71 -16.73 14.76
C ILE A 102 2.28 -16.45 14.27
N GLY A 103 2.15 -15.92 13.07
CA GLY A 103 0.89 -15.51 12.47
C GLY A 103 1.08 -14.26 11.63
N ASP A 104 -0.02 -13.81 11.00
CA ASP A 104 0.03 -12.81 9.96
C ASP A 104 -0.80 -11.58 10.36
N LYS A 105 -0.34 -10.42 9.90
CA LYS A 105 -1.09 -9.18 10.00
C LYS A 105 -1.40 -8.68 8.59
N THR A 106 -2.67 -8.71 8.25
CA THR A 106 -3.16 -8.23 6.96
C THR A 106 -3.74 -6.83 7.11
N LEU A 107 -3.45 -5.97 6.14
CA LEU A 107 -4.08 -4.68 5.94
C LEU A 107 -4.61 -4.62 4.51
N GLN A 108 -5.91 -4.35 4.39
CA GLN A 108 -6.55 -4.01 3.13
C GLN A 108 -6.88 -2.52 3.13
N LEU A 109 -6.30 -1.77 2.18
CA LEU A 109 -6.49 -0.33 1.99
C LEU A 109 -7.06 -0.06 0.59
N GLY A 110 -8.28 0.46 0.52
CA GLY A 110 -8.90 0.87 -0.75
C GLY A 110 -8.88 2.38 -0.94
N ALA A 111 -8.73 2.88 -2.16
CA ALA A 111 -8.89 4.28 -2.52
C ALA A 111 -9.74 4.43 -3.79
N SER A 112 -10.50 5.52 -3.84
CA SER A 112 -11.31 5.90 -5.00
C SER A 112 -10.98 7.34 -5.40
N LEU A 113 -10.84 7.55 -6.71
CA LEU A 113 -10.64 8.83 -7.34
C LEU A 113 -11.78 9.04 -8.34
N ARG A 114 -12.52 10.13 -8.18
CA ARG A 114 -13.66 10.49 -9.02
C ARG A 114 -13.40 11.83 -9.68
N PHE A 115 -13.46 11.84 -11.01
CA PHE A 115 -13.44 13.03 -11.84
C PHE A 115 -14.86 13.34 -12.31
N PHE A 116 -15.28 14.60 -12.29
CA PHE A 116 -16.63 14.98 -12.70
C PHE A 116 -16.73 16.45 -13.12
N ASN A 117 -17.66 16.73 -14.01
CA ASN A 117 -18.14 18.07 -14.33
C ASN A 117 -19.64 17.99 -14.71
N GLU A 118 -20.19 19.03 -15.32
CA GLU A 118 -21.58 19.05 -15.76
C GLU A 118 -21.89 17.99 -16.86
N ASN A 119 -20.89 17.60 -17.66
CA ASN A 119 -21.04 16.71 -18.81
C ASN A 119 -20.95 15.23 -18.43
N GLY A 120 -20.26 14.89 -17.34
CA GLY A 120 -20.12 13.49 -16.95
C GLY A 120 -19.25 13.24 -15.73
N GLN A 121 -19.05 11.95 -15.45
CA GLN A 121 -18.18 11.48 -14.37
C GLN A 121 -17.37 10.25 -14.79
N LEU A 122 -16.17 10.14 -14.24
CA LEU A 122 -15.28 8.99 -14.35
C LEU A 122 -14.78 8.61 -12.97
N VAL A 123 -14.98 7.35 -12.58
CA VAL A 123 -14.52 6.81 -11.30
C VAL A 123 -13.47 5.74 -11.56
N ILE A 124 -12.33 5.87 -10.87
CA ILE A 124 -11.31 4.83 -10.82
C ILE A 124 -11.01 4.49 -9.36
N ALA A 125 -10.60 3.25 -9.11
CA ALA A 125 -10.36 2.76 -7.77
C ALA A 125 -9.20 1.78 -7.74
N ALA A 126 -8.51 1.73 -6.62
CA ALA A 126 -7.42 0.80 -6.38
C ALA A 126 -7.54 0.21 -4.97
N LEU A 127 -7.22 -1.07 -4.84
CA LEU A 127 -7.24 -1.82 -3.60
C LEU A 127 -5.85 -2.40 -3.35
N CYS A 128 -5.24 -2.03 -2.24
CA CYS A 128 -3.99 -2.63 -1.77
C CYS A 128 -4.26 -3.64 -0.67
N ASN A 129 -3.75 -4.85 -0.85
CA ASN A 129 -3.65 -5.87 0.18
C ASN A 129 -2.19 -6.01 0.58
N SER A 130 -1.90 -5.83 1.86
CA SER A 130 -0.57 -6.04 2.41
C SER A 130 -0.61 -7.05 3.54
N ASN A 131 0.35 -7.96 3.58
CA ASN A 131 0.49 -8.94 4.64
C ASN A 131 1.91 -8.86 5.23
N GLN A 132 2.01 -8.87 6.55
CA GLN A 132 3.29 -8.94 7.26
C GLN A 132 3.23 -10.05 8.31
N ASP A 133 4.18 -10.98 8.20
CA ASP A 133 4.48 -11.97 9.21
C ASP A 133 4.79 -11.29 10.55
N ARG A 134 4.26 -11.86 11.62
CA ARG A 134 4.52 -11.45 13.00
C ARG A 134 5.47 -12.45 13.63
N ASN A 135 6.30 -12.00 14.56
CA ASN A 135 7.00 -12.88 15.49
C ASN A 135 6.89 -12.31 16.91
N VAL A 136 7.44 -13.00 17.91
CA VAL A 136 7.35 -12.60 19.33
C VAL A 136 7.91 -11.19 19.58
N PHE A 137 8.86 -10.74 18.76
CA PHE A 137 9.49 -9.42 18.86
C PHE A 137 8.89 -8.36 17.92
N SER A 138 8.05 -8.76 16.96
CA SER A 138 7.47 -7.92 15.91
C SER A 138 5.99 -8.22 15.73
N GLN A 139 5.15 -7.41 16.38
CA GLN A 139 3.69 -7.56 16.39
C GLN A 139 2.98 -7.08 15.10
N GLY A 140 3.73 -6.76 14.04
CA GLY A 140 3.22 -6.17 12.79
C GLY A 140 2.69 -4.74 12.97
N ASN A 141 3.15 -3.78 12.17
CA ASN A 141 2.78 -2.37 12.34
C ASN A 141 1.87 -1.88 11.20
N LEU A 142 0.60 -1.62 11.50
CA LEU A 142 -0.38 -1.13 10.52
C LEU A 142 0.02 0.19 9.88
N THR A 143 0.71 1.07 10.60
CA THR A 143 1.25 2.32 10.04
C THR A 143 2.35 2.04 9.02
N LYS A 144 3.21 1.04 9.25
CA LYS A 144 4.21 0.60 8.26
C LYS A 144 3.52 0.01 7.02
N LEU A 145 2.52 -0.85 7.21
CA LEU A 145 1.74 -1.42 6.10
C LEU A 145 1.01 -0.34 5.29
N ARG A 146 0.41 0.67 5.93
CA ARG A 146 -0.19 1.83 5.24
C ARG A 146 0.84 2.61 4.43
N LYS A 147 2.04 2.82 4.97
CA LYS A 147 3.14 3.49 4.26
C LYS A 147 3.60 2.73 3.02
N LEU A 148 3.44 1.40 3.00
CA LEU A 148 3.73 0.59 1.82
C LEU A 148 2.57 0.61 0.81
N CYS A 149 1.32 0.58 1.28
CA CYS A 149 0.16 0.54 0.38
C CYS A 149 -0.11 1.87 -0.33
N ILE A 150 0.02 3.00 0.34
CA ILE A 150 -0.37 4.32 -0.22
C ILE A 150 0.38 4.63 -1.53
N PRO A 151 1.72 4.50 -1.62
CA PRO A 151 2.45 4.76 -2.87
C PRO A 151 2.02 3.82 -4.01
N GLU A 152 1.78 2.54 -3.71
CA GLU A 152 1.37 1.57 -4.73
C GLU A 152 -0.04 1.83 -5.26
N ILE A 153 -0.96 2.29 -4.41
CA ILE A 153 -2.28 2.77 -4.83
C ILE A 153 -2.12 4.01 -5.73
N GLN A 154 -1.30 4.99 -5.33
CA GLN A 154 -1.07 6.20 -6.14
C GLN A 154 -0.55 5.86 -7.53
N LYS A 155 0.46 5.00 -7.61
CA LYS A 155 1.03 4.50 -8.87
C LYS A 155 -0.01 3.76 -9.72
N ASN A 156 -0.82 2.91 -9.10
CA ASN A 156 -1.86 2.18 -9.79
C ASN A 156 -2.93 3.12 -10.39
N LEU A 157 -3.43 4.07 -9.59
CA LEU A 157 -4.39 5.08 -10.06
C LEU A 157 -3.80 5.96 -11.17
N GLN A 158 -2.52 6.34 -11.07
CA GLN A 158 -1.81 7.07 -12.12
C GLN A 158 -1.82 6.29 -13.45
N GLN A 159 -1.52 5.00 -13.41
CA GLN A 159 -1.54 4.14 -14.59
C GLN A 159 -2.96 3.96 -15.14
N GLN A 160 -3.97 3.83 -14.29
CA GLN A 160 -5.37 3.81 -14.72
C GLN A 160 -5.75 5.09 -15.45
N ILE A 161 -5.35 6.27 -14.95
CA ILE A 161 -5.58 7.55 -15.63
C ILE A 161 -5.01 7.50 -17.04
N ASN A 162 -3.75 7.11 -17.21
CA ASN A 162 -3.11 7.06 -18.54
C ASN A 162 -3.86 6.12 -19.49
N ILE A 163 -4.25 4.92 -19.02
CA ILE A 163 -5.01 3.95 -19.83
C ILE A 163 -6.38 4.52 -20.21
N LYS A 164 -7.07 5.19 -19.28
CA LYS A 164 -8.38 5.80 -19.52
C LYS A 164 -8.27 6.94 -20.54
N PHE A 165 -7.18 7.71 -20.52
CA PHE A 165 -6.89 8.70 -21.56
C PHE A 165 -6.64 8.07 -22.92
N GLU A 166 -5.80 7.04 -23.01
CA GLU A 166 -5.50 6.34 -24.26
C GLU A 166 -6.77 5.75 -24.90
N LYS A 167 -7.72 5.32 -24.07
CA LYS A 167 -9.03 4.82 -24.51
C LYS A 167 -10.04 5.92 -24.86
N GLY A 168 -9.69 7.20 -24.66
CA GLY A 168 -10.58 8.32 -24.90
C GLY A 168 -11.72 8.46 -23.88
N GLU A 169 -11.65 7.77 -22.73
CA GLU A 169 -12.72 7.80 -21.72
C GLU A 169 -12.83 9.17 -21.04
N PHE A 170 -11.78 10.00 -21.09
CA PHE A 170 -11.82 11.40 -20.64
C PHE A 170 -12.56 12.35 -21.60
N ASN A 171 -12.98 11.90 -22.78
CA ASN A 171 -13.79 12.74 -23.68
C ASN A 171 -15.18 13.05 -23.13
N VAL A 172 -15.63 12.36 -22.08
CA VAL A 172 -16.90 12.63 -21.37
C VAL A 172 -16.95 14.02 -20.74
N PHE A 173 -15.80 14.69 -20.60
CA PHE A 173 -15.70 16.03 -20.01
C PHE A 173 -15.67 17.16 -21.05
N LYS A 174 -15.65 16.84 -22.34
CA LYS A 174 -15.65 17.81 -23.44
C LYS A 174 -17.05 18.26 -23.82
#